data_AF-A0A7Y2E9I4-F1
#
_entry.id   AF-A0A7Y2E9I4-F1
#
_cell.length_a   1.000
_cell.length_b   1.000
_cell.length_c   1.000
_cell.angle_alpha   90.00
_cell.angle_beta   90.00
_cell.angle_gamma   90.00
#
_symmetry.space_group_name_H-M   'P 1'
#
loop_
_entity.id
_entity.type
_entity.pdbx_description
1 polymer ?
#
loop_
_entity_poly.entity_id
_entity_poly.type
_entity_poly.pdbx_seq_one_letter_code
_entity_poly.pdbx_strand_id
1 'polypeptide(L)'
;MLSIARSALLAQQRAMNVTTRNIANASTPGYSRQRMILGSVGSVPGLLSGGIDSLDRVRIRDPFLDDSFRRESGSLNSAMTSSYFLAQVESAIDEPSETGVSAAMSEMFQAFGRLSDEPSSPAARESARAAAERLVTRLNHLASSLGKSVDRALEQMNQEVDDVNTMIESLAS
;
A
#
# COMPACT_ATOMS: atom_id res chain seq x y z
N MET A 1 19.46 43.77 32.38
CA MET A 1 20.37 42.64 32.67
C MET A 1 19.66 41.47 33.33
N LEU A 2 18.90 41.66 34.41
CA LEU A 2 18.14 40.56 35.04
C LEU A 2 17.10 39.91 34.11
N SER A 3 16.44 40.71 33.27
CA SER A 3 15.51 40.23 32.23
C SER A 3 16.18 39.37 31.16
N ILE A 4 17.41 39.73 30.75
CA ILE A 4 18.23 38.98 29.80
C ILE A 4 18.67 37.65 30.40
N ALA A 5 19.15 37.67 31.64
CA ALA A 5 19.52 36.44 32.35
C ALA A 5 18.32 35.50 32.51
N ARG A 6 17.14 36.05 32.84
CA ARG A 6 15.89 35.28 32.95
C ARG A 6 15.48 34.66 31.61
N SER A 7 15.50 35.42 30.51
CA SER A 7 15.11 34.89 29.19
C SER A 7 16.09 33.83 28.68
N ALA A 8 17.40 34.04 28.87
CA ALA A 8 18.43 33.06 28.55
C ALA A 8 18.26 31.74 29.34
N LEU A 9 17.99 31.82 30.64
CA LEU A 9 17.75 30.62 31.47
C LEU A 9 16.49 29.87 31.02
N LEU A 10 15.40 30.56 30.71
CA LEU A 10 14.16 29.94 30.22
C LEU A 10 14.36 29.29 28.85
N ALA A 11 15.06 29.96 27.93
CA ALA A 11 15.40 29.42 26.62
C ALA A 11 16.25 28.15 26.73
N GLN A 12 17.26 28.17 27.60
CA GLN A 12 18.12 27.02 27.85
C GLN A 12 17.37 25.87 28.54
N GLN A 13 16.46 26.16 29.48
CA GLN A 13 15.61 25.15 30.11
C GLN A 13 14.75 24.43 29.06
N ARG A 14 14.19 25.17 28.09
CA ARG A 14 13.44 24.56 26.98
C ARG A 14 14.33 23.72 26.06
N ALA A 15 15.56 24.16 25.76
CA ALA A 15 16.52 23.37 24.99
C ALA A 15 16.94 22.08 25.71
N MET A 16 17.13 22.14 27.03
CA MET A 16 17.37 20.95 27.85
C MET A 16 16.18 20.00 27.82
N ASN A 17 14.95 20.49 27.93
CA ASN A 17 13.75 19.65 27.81
C ASN A 17 13.68 18.91 26.46
N VAL A 18 14.04 19.57 25.35
CA VAL A 18 14.14 18.91 24.03
C VAL A 18 15.23 17.83 24.05
N THR A 19 16.36 18.10 24.69
CA THR A 19 17.45 17.11 24.85
C THR A 19 17.00 15.91 25.68
N THR A 20 16.34 16.13 26.81
CA THR A 20 15.76 15.07 27.65
C THR A 20 14.77 14.22 26.87
N ARG A 21 13.89 14.85 26.07
CA ARG A 21 12.96 14.12 25.18
C ARG A 21 13.68 13.29 24.13
N ASN A 22 14.74 13.82 23.51
CA ASN A 22 15.54 13.07 22.55
C ASN A 22 16.22 11.86 23.19
N ILE A 23 16.79 12.01 24.40
CA ILE A 23 17.45 10.92 25.12
C ILE A 23 16.42 9.85 25.52
N ALA A 24 15.28 10.26 26.10
CA ALA A 24 14.23 9.35 26.53
C ALA A 24 13.63 8.54 25.39
N ASN A 25 13.61 9.09 24.17
CA ASN A 25 13.08 8.42 22.98
C ASN A 25 14.17 7.98 21.99
N ALA A 26 15.44 7.99 22.39
CA ALA A 26 16.55 7.67 21.49
C ALA A 26 16.43 6.26 20.91
N SER A 27 15.89 5.33 21.70
CA SER A 27 15.65 3.94 21.30
C SER A 27 14.22 3.68 20.82
N THR A 28 13.38 4.71 20.71
CA THR A 28 12.00 4.56 20.25
C THR A 28 11.99 4.57 18.70
N PRO A 29 11.58 3.47 18.04
CA PRO A 29 11.49 3.44 16.59
C PRO A 29 10.61 4.57 16.04
N GLY A 30 11.03 5.17 14.93
CA GLY A 30 10.33 6.30 14.29
C GLY A 30 10.53 7.66 14.96
N TYR A 31 11.22 7.74 16.11
CA TYR A 31 11.55 9.03 16.73
C TYR A 31 12.60 9.79 15.91
N SER A 32 12.31 11.05 15.58
CA SER A 32 13.26 11.95 14.92
C SER A 32 13.79 12.96 15.92
N ARG A 33 15.12 13.10 15.99
CA ARG A 33 15.80 14.05 16.86
C ARG A 33 15.30 15.46 16.58
N GLN A 34 14.92 16.17 17.64
CA GLN A 34 14.51 17.57 17.57
C GLN A 34 15.65 18.48 18.03
N ARG A 35 15.80 19.64 17.41
CA ARG A 35 16.76 20.68 17.79
C ARG A 35 16.03 21.99 18.03
N MET A 36 16.25 22.57 19.20
CA MET A 36 15.78 23.91 19.52
C MET A 36 16.69 24.94 18.85
N ILE A 37 16.11 25.87 18.10
CA ILE A 37 16.78 27.04 17.54
C ILE A 37 16.53 28.22 18.47
N LEU A 38 17.61 28.80 18.97
CA LEU A 38 17.57 29.98 19.83
C LEU A 38 17.95 31.21 19.03
N GLY A 39 17.34 32.35 19.32
CA GLY A 39 17.69 33.61 18.67
C GLY A 39 17.39 34.82 19.54
N SER A 40 17.85 35.98 19.08
CA SER A 40 17.73 37.23 19.82
C SER A 40 16.32 37.81 19.73
N VAL A 41 15.80 38.31 20.84
CA VAL A 41 14.53 39.04 20.87
C VAL A 41 14.74 40.45 20.34
N GLY A 42 14.03 40.81 19.26
CA GLY A 42 13.84 42.20 18.82
C GLY A 42 15.05 42.87 18.17
N SER A 43 15.72 42.26 17.18
CA SER A 43 16.79 42.91 16.42
C SER A 43 16.28 44.11 15.58
N VAL A 44 16.12 45.27 16.22
CA VAL A 44 15.93 46.58 15.59
C VAL A 44 17.28 47.30 15.62
N PRO A 45 17.84 47.72 14.47
CA PRO A 45 19.10 48.46 14.44
C PRO A 45 19.02 49.72 15.30
N GLY A 46 19.94 49.87 16.26
CA GLY A 46 20.04 51.05 17.13
C GLY A 46 19.32 50.96 18.48
N LEU A 47 18.56 49.89 18.75
CA LEU A 47 18.00 49.63 20.08
C LEU A 47 18.74 48.45 20.73
N LEU A 48 19.22 48.63 21.96
CA LEU A 48 19.74 47.54 22.80
C LEU A 48 18.58 46.62 23.21
N SER A 49 18.14 45.78 22.29
CA SER A 49 17.27 44.66 22.56
C SER A 49 18.12 43.49 23.04
N GLY A 50 18.01 43.20 24.32
CA GLY A 50 18.75 42.11 24.96
C GLY A 50 17.80 41.02 25.40
N GLY A 51 17.96 39.82 24.85
CA GLY A 51 17.29 38.61 25.31
C GLY A 51 17.40 37.48 24.29
N ILE A 52 17.36 36.24 24.76
CA ILE A 52 17.29 35.05 23.90
C ILE A 52 15.90 34.45 24.05
N ASP A 53 15.29 34.04 22.94
CA ASP A 53 14.07 33.24 22.96
C ASP A 53 14.20 32.02 22.03
N SER A 54 13.31 31.05 22.24
CA SER A 54 13.16 29.89 21.37
C SER A 54 12.44 30.31 20.09
N LEU A 55 13.17 30.39 18.98
CA LEU A 55 12.62 30.76 17.68
C LEU A 55 11.84 29.61 17.04
N ASP A 56 12.40 28.40 17.10
CA ASP A 56 11.81 27.25 16.43
C ASP A 56 12.30 25.91 17.00
N ARG A 57 11.58 24.83 16.73
CA ARG A 57 11.97 23.45 17.01
C ARG A 57 11.94 22.66 15.72
N VAL A 58 13.11 22.44 15.15
CA VAL A 58 13.26 21.71 13.88
C VAL A 58 13.54 20.23 14.14
N ARG A 59 13.03 19.36 13.26
CA ARG A 59 13.41 17.94 13.22
C ARG A 59 14.68 17.80 12.39
N ILE A 60 15.60 16.99 12.86
CA ILE A 60 16.80 16.62 12.10
C ILE A 60 16.44 15.41 11.25
N ARG A 61 16.34 15.63 9.93
CA ARG A 61 16.07 14.62 8.91
C ARG A 61 16.89 14.94 7.67
N ASP A 62 17.11 13.92 6.85
CA ASP A 62 17.67 14.08 5.52
C ASP A 62 16.51 14.09 4.51
N PRO A 63 16.22 15.23 3.86
CA PRO A 63 15.12 15.34 2.92
C PRO A 63 15.28 14.43 1.69
N PHE A 64 16.52 14.09 1.30
CA PHE A 64 16.77 13.19 0.18
C PHE A 64 16.43 11.75 0.54
N LEU A 65 16.78 11.31 1.75
CA LEU A 65 16.40 9.99 2.25
C LEU A 65 14.88 9.90 2.46
N ASP A 66 14.24 10.96 2.96
CA ASP A 66 12.78 11.01 3.12
C ASP A 66 12.06 10.88 1.75
N ASP A 67 12.54 11.57 0.69
CA ASP A 67 11.97 11.43 -0.66
C ASP A 67 12.20 10.04 -1.24
N SER A 68 13.43 9.54 -1.13
CA SER A 68 13.80 8.20 -1.60
C SER A 68 12.95 7.13 -0.92
N PHE A 69 12.79 7.20 0.40
CA PHE A 69 11.97 6.27 1.15
C PHE A 69 10.51 6.28 0.71
N ARG A 70 9.91 7.46 0.51
CA ARG A 70 8.52 7.58 0.03
C ARG A 70 8.35 6.96 -1.35
N ARG A 71 9.29 7.21 -2.26
CA ARG A 71 9.28 6.68 -3.62
C ARG A 71 9.40 5.16 -3.65
N GLU A 72 10.41 4.62 -2.97
CA GLU A 72 10.65 3.17 -2.94
C GLU A 72 9.52 2.43 -2.23
N SER A 73 8.97 3.01 -1.16
CA SER A 73 7.79 2.46 -0.48
C SER A 73 6.57 2.43 -1.40
N GLY A 74 6.35 3.47 -2.21
CA GLY A 74 5.30 3.49 -3.23
C GLY A 74 5.49 2.40 -4.29
N SER A 75 6.71 2.24 -4.81
CA SER A 75 7.04 1.21 -5.79
C SER A 75 6.85 -0.20 -5.23
N LEU A 76 7.32 -0.44 -3.99
CA LEU A 76 7.16 -1.72 -3.31
C LEU A 76 5.68 -2.08 -3.14
N ASN A 77 4.88 -1.15 -2.61
CA ASN A 77 3.44 -1.37 -2.43
C ASN A 77 2.73 -1.64 -3.75
N SER A 78 3.08 -0.93 -4.82
CA SER A 78 2.54 -1.20 -6.16
C SER A 78 2.84 -2.64 -6.60
N ALA A 79 4.09 -3.09 -6.47
CA ALA A 79 4.49 -4.45 -6.84
C ALA A 79 3.80 -5.52 -5.96
N MET A 80 3.69 -5.28 -4.66
CA MET A 80 3.01 -6.19 -3.73
C MET A 80 1.52 -6.31 -4.05
N THR A 81 0.84 -5.18 -4.32
CA THR A 81 -0.57 -5.17 -4.71
C THR A 81 -0.79 -5.89 -6.04
N SER A 82 0.06 -5.65 -7.05
CA SER A 82 0.00 -6.39 -8.32
C SER A 82 0.19 -7.89 -8.10
N SER A 83 1.18 -8.29 -7.30
CA SER A 83 1.42 -9.70 -6.97
C SER A 83 0.24 -10.35 -6.27
N TYR A 84 -0.42 -9.64 -5.35
CA TYR A 84 -1.59 -10.12 -4.63
C TYR A 84 -2.78 -10.42 -5.56
N PHE A 85 -3.08 -9.51 -6.50
CA PHE A 85 -4.16 -9.74 -7.47
C PHE A 85 -3.80 -10.80 -8.52
N LEU A 86 -2.54 -10.85 -8.96
CA LEU A 86 -2.07 -11.89 -9.88
C LEU A 86 -2.17 -13.28 -9.25
N ALA A 87 -1.83 -13.44 -7.97
CA ALA A 87 -1.98 -14.71 -7.26
C ALA A 87 -3.45 -15.18 -7.21
N GLN A 88 -4.40 -14.25 -7.11
CA GLN A 88 -5.83 -14.60 -7.16
C GLN A 88 -6.28 -15.03 -8.55
N VAL A 89 -5.75 -14.39 -9.59
CA VAL A 89 -5.98 -14.79 -10.99
C VAL A 89 -5.39 -16.18 -11.25
N GLU A 90 -4.15 -16.45 -10.81
CA GLU A 90 -3.52 -17.77 -10.90
C GLU A 90 -4.35 -18.84 -10.20
N SER A 91 -4.81 -18.56 -8.97
CA SER A 91 -5.67 -19.47 -8.22
C SER A 91 -7.03 -19.70 -8.89
N ALA A 92 -7.55 -18.75 -9.66
CA ALA A 92 -8.81 -18.91 -10.38
C ALA A 92 -8.64 -19.76 -11.66
N ILE A 93 -7.49 -19.63 -12.33
CA ILE A 93 -7.14 -20.43 -13.50
C ILE A 93 -6.94 -21.90 -13.08
N ASP A 94 -6.18 -22.12 -12.01
CA ASP A 94 -5.95 -23.45 -11.42
C ASP A 94 -5.51 -24.49 -12.48
N GLU A 95 -4.48 -24.13 -13.25
CA GLU A 95 -3.88 -24.98 -14.26
C GLU A 95 -2.37 -25.17 -14.07
N PRO A 96 -1.85 -26.39 -14.31
CA PRO A 96 -2.56 -27.60 -14.75
C PRO A 96 -3.28 -28.32 -13.60
N SER A 97 -4.52 -28.77 -13.83
CA SER A 97 -5.27 -29.62 -12.88
C SER A 97 -6.17 -30.61 -13.63
N GLU A 98 -6.54 -31.72 -12.98
CA GLU A 98 -7.45 -32.72 -13.56
C GLU A 98 -8.86 -32.17 -13.82
N THR A 99 -9.20 -31.03 -13.21
CA THR A 99 -10.49 -30.35 -13.41
C THR A 99 -10.37 -29.06 -14.24
N GLY A 100 -9.17 -28.72 -14.70
CA GLY A 100 -8.85 -27.50 -15.44
C GLY A 100 -9.55 -27.40 -16.80
N VAL A 101 -9.49 -26.23 -17.42
CA VAL A 101 -10.04 -25.99 -18.76
C VAL A 101 -9.34 -26.89 -19.79
N SER A 102 -8.02 -27.06 -19.69
CA SER A 102 -7.21 -27.92 -20.55
C SER A 102 -7.64 -29.40 -20.48
N ALA A 103 -7.94 -29.90 -19.26
CA ALA A 103 -8.46 -31.25 -19.07
C ALA A 103 -9.86 -31.40 -19.68
N ALA A 104 -10.77 -30.45 -19.43
CA ALA A 104 -12.12 -30.44 -20.01
C ALA A 104 -12.10 -30.34 -21.55
N MET A 105 -11.19 -29.54 -22.12
CA MET A 105 -10.97 -29.47 -23.56
C MET A 105 -10.49 -30.81 -24.13
N SER A 106 -9.54 -31.46 -23.47
CA SER A 106 -9.02 -32.76 -23.86
C SER A 106 -10.12 -33.83 -23.83
N GLU A 107 -10.94 -33.84 -22.79
CA GLU A 107 -12.09 -34.74 -22.65
C GLU A 107 -13.12 -34.51 -23.76
N MET A 108 -13.43 -33.25 -24.06
CA MET A 108 -14.31 -32.88 -25.17
C MET A 108 -13.78 -33.44 -26.49
N PHE A 109 -12.52 -33.18 -26.84
CA PHE A 109 -11.94 -33.68 -28.10
C PHE A 109 -11.98 -35.21 -28.20
N GLN A 110 -11.70 -35.93 -27.11
CA GLN A 110 -11.82 -37.40 -27.08
C GLN A 110 -13.27 -37.87 -27.27
N ALA A 111 -14.24 -37.19 -26.66
CA ALA A 111 -15.65 -37.55 -26.82
C ALA A 111 -16.16 -37.29 -28.25
N PHE A 112 -15.70 -36.20 -28.90
CA PHE A 112 -16.00 -35.93 -30.30
C PHE A 112 -15.33 -36.92 -31.25
N GLY A 113 -14.10 -37.38 -30.96
CA GLY A 113 -13.46 -38.46 -31.70
C GLY A 113 -14.25 -39.77 -31.64
N ARG A 114 -14.71 -40.17 -30.45
CA ARG A 114 -15.60 -41.34 -30.31
C ARG A 114 -16.91 -41.19 -31.08
N LEU A 115 -17.48 -39.98 -31.11
CA LEU A 115 -18.67 -39.70 -31.89
C LEU A 115 -18.43 -39.76 -33.41
N SER A 116 -17.24 -39.37 -33.89
CA SER A 116 -16.91 -39.49 -35.32
C SER A 116 -16.75 -40.95 -35.75
N ASP A 117 -16.24 -41.80 -34.86
CA ASP A 117 -16.10 -43.24 -35.13
C ASP A 117 -17.46 -43.96 -35.11
N GLU A 118 -18.38 -43.56 -34.21
CA GLU A 118 -19.70 -44.19 -34.04
C GLU A 118 -20.87 -43.18 -34.04
N PRO A 119 -21.18 -42.52 -35.17
CA PRO A 119 -22.16 -41.42 -35.21
C PRO A 119 -23.61 -41.86 -34.97
N SER A 120 -23.93 -43.14 -35.14
CA SER A 120 -25.26 -43.71 -34.86
C SER A 120 -25.45 -44.13 -33.41
N SER A 121 -24.38 -44.15 -32.59
CA SER A 121 -24.44 -44.56 -31.18
C SER A 121 -25.06 -43.46 -30.32
N PRO A 122 -26.21 -43.70 -29.66
CA PRO A 122 -26.81 -42.73 -28.74
C PRO A 122 -25.88 -42.41 -27.57
N ALA A 123 -25.12 -43.41 -27.09
CA ALA A 123 -24.16 -43.24 -26.00
C ALA A 123 -23.00 -42.31 -26.39
N ALA A 124 -22.48 -42.42 -27.62
CA ALA A 124 -21.42 -41.54 -28.11
C ALA A 124 -21.91 -40.08 -28.24
N ARG A 125 -23.15 -39.89 -28.72
CA ARG A 125 -23.79 -38.55 -28.81
C ARG A 125 -23.95 -37.90 -27.44
N GLU A 126 -24.48 -38.65 -26.47
CA GLU A 126 -24.67 -38.13 -25.12
C GLU A 126 -23.33 -37.83 -24.44
N SER A 127 -22.32 -38.70 -24.62
CA SER A 127 -20.98 -38.45 -24.07
C SER A 127 -20.34 -37.18 -24.64
N ALA A 128 -20.47 -36.91 -25.94
CA ALA A 128 -19.93 -35.70 -26.57
C ALA A 128 -20.65 -34.44 -26.09
N ARG A 129 -21.98 -34.50 -26.00
CA ARG A 129 -22.79 -33.40 -25.44
C ARG A 129 -22.41 -33.09 -24.00
N ALA A 130 -22.32 -34.10 -23.14
CA ALA A 130 -21.97 -33.92 -21.75
C ALA A 130 -20.55 -33.35 -21.56
N ALA A 131 -19.59 -33.76 -22.40
CA ALA A 131 -18.23 -33.21 -22.37
C ALA A 131 -18.19 -31.74 -22.81
N ALA A 132 -18.96 -31.37 -23.84
CA ALA A 132 -19.11 -29.97 -24.25
C ALA A 132 -19.77 -29.12 -23.16
N GLU A 133 -20.83 -29.61 -22.52
CA GLU A 133 -21.49 -28.93 -21.40
C GLU A 133 -20.52 -28.72 -20.22
N ARG A 134 -19.70 -29.71 -19.86
CA ARG A 134 -18.65 -29.58 -18.84
C ARG A 134 -17.65 -28.47 -19.17
N LEU A 135 -17.16 -28.41 -20.41
CA LEU A 135 -16.23 -27.37 -20.83
C LEU A 135 -16.86 -25.98 -20.71
N VAL A 136 -18.11 -25.82 -21.19
CA VAL A 136 -18.84 -24.55 -21.08
C VAL A 136 -19.02 -24.14 -19.62
N THR A 137 -19.40 -25.07 -18.74
CA THR A 137 -19.51 -24.80 -17.29
C THR A 137 -18.17 -24.35 -16.70
N ARG A 138 -17.05 -24.99 -17.05
CA ARG A 138 -15.73 -24.61 -16.54
C ARG A 138 -15.31 -23.22 -17.05
N LEU A 139 -15.53 -22.91 -18.33
CA LEU A 139 -15.24 -21.59 -18.89
C LEU A 139 -16.06 -20.50 -18.23
N ASN A 140 -17.35 -20.73 -18.01
CA ASN A 140 -18.22 -19.78 -17.30
C ASN A 140 -17.80 -19.58 -15.84
N HIS A 141 -17.40 -20.65 -15.15
CA HIS A 141 -16.88 -20.56 -13.79
C HIS A 141 -15.59 -19.73 -13.72
N LEU A 142 -14.66 -19.97 -14.64
CA LEU A 142 -13.42 -19.20 -14.76
C LEU A 142 -13.73 -17.73 -15.03
N ALA A 143 -14.57 -17.43 -16.01
CA ALA A 143 -14.98 -16.06 -16.34
C ALA A 143 -15.60 -15.34 -15.14
N SER A 144 -16.50 -16.01 -14.40
CA SER A 144 -17.09 -15.46 -13.18
C SER A 144 -16.04 -15.20 -12.09
N SER A 145 -15.09 -16.11 -11.91
CA SER A 145 -14.04 -15.99 -10.89
C SER A 145 -13.06 -14.85 -11.18
N LEU A 146 -12.70 -14.67 -12.46
CA LEU A 146 -11.91 -13.55 -12.92
C LEU A 146 -12.68 -12.23 -12.76
N GLY A 147 -13.95 -12.18 -13.15
CA GLY A 147 -14.82 -11.00 -12.95
C GLY A 147 -14.88 -10.57 -11.49
N LYS A 148 -15.13 -11.51 -10.57
CA LYS A 148 -15.12 -11.23 -9.12
C LYS A 148 -13.78 -10.72 -8.61
N SER A 149 -12.67 -11.12 -9.22
CA SER A 149 -11.34 -10.66 -8.82
C SER A 149 -11.10 -9.22 -9.28
N VAL A 150 -11.60 -8.85 -10.46
CA VAL A 150 -11.60 -7.46 -10.95
C VAL A 150 -12.50 -6.58 -10.07
N ASP A 151 -13.72 -7.04 -9.77
CA ASP A 151 -14.65 -6.28 -8.92
C ASP A 151 -14.04 -5.98 -7.54
N ARG A 152 -13.40 -6.99 -6.92
CA ARG A 152 -12.67 -6.82 -5.65
C ARG A 152 -11.51 -5.83 -5.75
N ALA A 153 -10.77 -5.83 -6.85
CA ALA A 153 -9.69 -4.88 -7.07
C ALA A 153 -10.22 -3.43 -7.18
N LEU A 154 -11.33 -3.24 -7.88
CA LEU A 154 -11.98 -1.93 -8.01
C LEU A 154 -12.54 -1.44 -6.67
N GLU A 155 -13.17 -2.32 -5.89
CA GLU A 155 -13.69 -2.00 -4.56
C GLU A 155 -12.56 -1.58 -3.62
N GLN A 156 -11.46 -2.35 -3.58
CA GLN A 156 -10.29 -1.99 -2.79
C GLN A 156 -9.68 -0.66 -3.24
N MET A 157 -9.61 -0.39 -4.55
CA MET A 157 -9.12 0.89 -5.07
C MET A 157 -9.97 2.08 -4.59
N ASN A 158 -11.30 1.94 -4.59
CA ASN A 158 -12.18 3.00 -4.11
C ASN A 158 -12.01 3.24 -2.61
N GLN A 159 -11.89 2.18 -1.82
CA GLN A 159 -11.64 2.31 -0.37
C GLN A 159 -10.31 3.05 -0.09
N GLU A 160 -9.25 2.74 -0.82
CA GLU A 160 -7.96 3.42 -0.67
C GLU A 160 -8.04 4.92 -1.04
N VAL A 161 -8.85 5.27 -2.05
CA VAL A 161 -9.10 6.69 -2.40
C VAL A 161 -9.82 7.41 -1.26
N ASP A 162 -10.84 6.79 -0.67
CA ASP A 162 -11.59 7.37 0.46
C ASP A 162 -10.70 7.53 1.70
N ASP A 163 -9.84 6.55 1.98
CA ASP A 163 -8.88 6.60 3.08
C ASP A 163 -7.86 7.72 2.86
N VAL A 164 -7.33 7.88 1.64
CA VAL A 164 -6.42 8.97 1.27
C VAL A 164 -7.10 10.33 1.43
N ASN A 165 -8.34 10.49 0.97
CA ASN A 165 -9.10 11.73 1.13
C ASN A 165 -9.29 12.07 2.61
N THR A 166 -9.66 11.09 3.43
CA THR A 166 -9.80 11.25 4.88
C THR A 166 -8.50 11.68 5.55
N MET A 167 -7.36 11.07 5.14
CA MET A 167 -6.04 11.48 5.64
C MET A 167 -5.70 12.93 5.24
N ILE A 168 -6.00 13.33 4.00
CA ILE A 168 -5.77 14.71 3.54
C ILE A 168 -6.59 15.70 4.36
N GLU A 169 -7.87 15.40 4.62
CA GLU A 169 -8.74 16.24 5.46
C GLU A 169 -8.18 16.39 6.88
N SER A 170 -7.67 15.30 7.47
CA SER A 170 -7.07 15.32 8.82
C SER A 170 -5.77 16.13 8.91
N LEU A 171 -5.06 16.32 7.79
CA LEU A 171 -3.85 17.16 7.72
C LEU A 171 -4.18 18.64 7.49
N ALA A 172 -5.36 18.92 6.94
CA ALA A 172 -5.83 20.28 6.69
C ALA A 172 -6.48 20.92 7.93
N SER A 173 -6.97 20.12 8.88
CA SER A 173 -7.51 20.54 10.19
C SER A 173 -6.41 20.76 11.23
#